data_AF-A0A8T7ANF9-F1
#
_entry.id   AF-A0A8T7ANF9-F1
#
_cell.length_a   1.000
_cell.length_b   1.000
_cell.length_c   1.000
_cell.angle_alpha   90.00
_cell.angle_beta   90.00
_cell.angle_gamma   90.00
#
_symmetry.space_group_name_H-M   'P 1'
#
loop_
_entity.id
_entity.type
_entity.pdbx_description
1 polymer ?
#
loop_
_entity_poly.entity_id
_entity_poly.type
_entity_poly.pdbx_seq_one_letter_code
_entity_poly.pdbx_strand_id
1 'polypeptide(L)'
;MQSVWLSLTLLFVCAVTMAAEPDAEDAELMADGADLYADFCANCHGDDVDGLQSFTDTPADFVARLSGETDDMPDFTDFFDPEEIDALYHFLQVTTEAN
;
A
#
# COMPACT_ATOMS: atom_id res chain seq x y z
N MET A 1 64.13 -10.30 10.64
CA MET A 1 63.65 -8.92 10.91
C MET A 1 62.77 -8.49 9.73
N GLN A 2 61.58 -9.10 9.58
CA GLN A 2 60.25 -8.48 9.78
C GLN A 2 60.10 -7.06 9.23
N SER A 3 59.31 -6.91 8.16
CA SER A 3 58.40 -5.78 7.90
C SER A 3 57.51 -6.12 6.70
N VAL A 4 56.46 -6.89 6.96
CA VAL A 4 55.32 -7.10 6.06
C VAL A 4 54.47 -5.83 6.13
N TRP A 5 54.53 -4.99 5.08
CA TRP A 5 53.64 -3.85 4.94
C TRP A 5 52.36 -4.32 4.26
N LEU A 6 51.46 -4.88 5.08
CA LEU A 6 50.11 -5.25 4.72
C LEU A 6 49.35 -3.94 4.41
N SER A 7 49.34 -3.52 3.16
CA SER A 7 48.43 -2.47 2.67
C SER A 7 47.03 -3.08 2.58
N LEU A 8 46.38 -3.21 3.74
CA LEU A 8 44.96 -3.51 3.85
C LEU A 8 44.19 -2.22 3.56
N THR A 9 44.21 -1.79 2.30
CA THR A 9 43.27 -0.77 1.81
C THR A 9 41.89 -1.39 1.87
N LEU A 10 41.16 -0.99 2.91
CA LEU A 10 39.71 -1.07 3.07
C LEU A 10 39.04 -0.82 1.71
N LEU A 11 38.66 -1.88 1.01
CA LEU A 11 37.56 -1.84 0.05
C LEU A 11 36.29 -1.89 0.90
N PHE A 12 35.96 -0.75 1.50
CA PHE A 12 34.63 -0.48 2.03
C PHE A 12 33.72 -0.40 0.81
N VAL A 13 33.24 -1.56 0.37
CA VAL A 13 32.19 -1.68 -0.64
C VAL A 13 31.04 -0.83 -0.13
N CYS A 14 30.80 0.28 -0.81
CA CYS A 14 29.62 1.10 -0.64
C CYS A 14 28.42 0.18 -0.81
N ALA A 15 27.79 -0.20 0.30
CA ALA A 15 26.45 -0.75 0.28
C ALA A 15 25.57 0.34 -0.30
N VAL A 16 25.31 0.23 -1.61
CA VAL A 16 24.27 1.00 -2.27
C VAL A 16 22.97 0.61 -1.57
N THR A 17 22.52 1.49 -0.70
CA THR A 17 21.13 1.53 -0.24
C THR A 17 20.32 1.94 -1.45
N MET A 18 19.86 0.97 -2.22
CA MET A 18 18.81 1.22 -3.22
C MET A 18 17.55 1.49 -2.42
N ALA A 19 17.15 2.75 -2.31
CA ALA A 19 15.75 3.04 -2.01
C ALA A 19 14.94 2.41 -3.15
N ALA A 20 13.94 1.60 -2.82
CA ALA A 20 13.02 1.11 -3.84
C ALA A 20 12.26 2.34 -4.37
N GLU A 21 12.55 2.73 -5.61
CA GLU A 21 11.63 3.56 -6.38
C GLU A 21 10.29 2.81 -6.44
N PRO A 22 9.13 3.48 -6.23
CA PRO A 22 7.84 2.81 -6.39
C PRO A 22 7.77 2.23 -7.80
N ASP A 23 7.37 0.96 -7.90
CA ASP A 23 7.25 0.32 -9.20
C ASP A 23 6.19 1.05 -10.04
N ALA A 24 6.31 1.01 -11.37
CA ALA A 24 5.31 1.62 -12.24
C ALA A 24 3.93 0.98 -12.03
N GLU A 25 3.90 -0.31 -11.69
CA GLU A 25 2.70 -1.06 -11.32
C GLU A 25 2.08 -0.52 -10.02
N ASP A 26 2.88 -0.28 -8.98
CA ASP A 26 2.39 0.31 -7.73
C ASP A 26 1.78 1.70 -7.97
N ALA A 27 2.39 2.50 -8.85
CA ALA A 27 1.88 3.82 -9.19
C ALA A 27 0.54 3.77 -9.95
N GLU A 28 0.34 2.75 -10.79
CA GLU A 28 -0.92 2.51 -11.51
C GLU A 28 -2.02 2.05 -10.53
N LEU A 29 -1.74 1.05 -9.68
CA LEU A 29 -2.68 0.59 -8.64
C LEU A 29 -3.12 1.71 -7.71
N MET A 30 -2.18 2.59 -7.32
CA MET A 30 -2.47 3.76 -6.49
C MET A 30 -3.39 4.76 -7.18
N ALA A 31 -3.23 4.97 -8.49
CA ALA A 31 -4.07 5.90 -9.25
C ALA A 31 -5.47 5.34 -9.44
N ASP A 32 -5.57 4.08 -9.88
CA ASP A 32 -6.86 3.41 -10.10
C ASP A 32 -7.64 3.27 -8.78
N GLY A 33 -6.96 2.90 -7.70
CA GLY A 33 -7.56 2.81 -6.36
C GLY A 33 -8.07 4.15 -5.84
N ALA A 34 -7.36 5.25 -6.14
CA ALA A 34 -7.81 6.59 -5.75
C ALA A 34 -9.07 7.00 -6.52
N ASP A 35 -9.14 6.73 -7.83
CA ASP A 35 -10.31 7.04 -8.65
C ASP A 35 -11.53 6.21 -8.21
N LEU A 36 -11.35 4.90 -8.00
CA LEU A 36 -12.40 4.01 -7.48
C LEU A 36 -12.88 4.46 -6.10
N TYR A 37 -11.95 4.82 -5.21
CA TYR A 37 -12.31 5.29 -3.87
C TYR A 37 -13.16 6.57 -3.92
N ALA A 38 -12.77 7.53 -4.76
CA ALA A 38 -13.51 8.78 -4.94
C ALA A 38 -14.94 8.55 -5.47
N ASP A 39 -15.09 7.62 -6.41
CA ASP A 39 -16.37 7.35 -7.06
C ASP A 39 -17.34 6.55 -6.17
N PHE A 40 -16.82 5.61 -5.37
CA PHE A 40 -17.66 4.62 -4.68
C PHE A 40 -17.61 4.70 -3.14
N CYS A 41 -16.52 5.15 -2.55
CA CYS A 41 -16.29 5.04 -1.10
C CYS A 41 -16.37 6.40 -0.38
N ALA A 42 -15.86 7.47 -1.01
CA ALA A 42 -15.74 8.80 -0.42
C ALA A 42 -17.09 9.44 -0.05
N ASN A 43 -18.20 9.01 -0.65
CA ASN A 43 -19.53 9.51 -0.27
C ASN A 43 -19.89 9.23 1.21
N CYS A 44 -19.36 8.15 1.78
CA CYS A 44 -19.59 7.78 3.18
C CYS A 44 -18.32 7.95 4.04
N HIS A 45 -17.16 7.65 3.47
CA HIS A 45 -15.88 7.71 4.19
C HIS A 45 -15.12 9.04 4.00
N GLY A 46 -15.62 9.97 3.17
CA GLY A 46 -14.95 11.22 2.87
C GLY A 46 -13.65 11.04 2.07
N ASP A 47 -13.08 12.14 1.58
CA ASP A 47 -11.81 12.09 0.83
C ASP A 47 -10.61 11.76 1.73
N ASP A 48 -10.74 12.04 3.03
CA ASP A 48 -9.71 11.83 4.06
C ASP A 48 -9.77 10.43 4.70
N VAL A 49 -10.43 9.46 4.06
CA VAL A 49 -10.55 8.07 4.52
C VAL A 49 -11.06 7.92 5.96
N ASP A 50 -12.08 8.71 6.32
CA ASP A 50 -12.66 8.73 7.65
C ASP A 50 -13.30 7.38 8.03
N GLY A 51 -13.05 6.98 9.28
CA GLY A 51 -13.39 5.66 9.80
C GLY A 51 -12.43 4.53 9.35
N LEU A 52 -11.46 4.81 8.47
CA LEU A 52 -10.48 3.83 7.99
C LEU A 52 -9.07 4.06 8.56
N GLN A 53 -8.86 5.00 9.49
CA GLN A 53 -7.52 5.38 9.98
C GLN A 53 -6.77 4.26 10.74
N SER A 54 -7.44 3.16 11.04
CA SER A 54 -6.83 1.96 11.64
C SER A 54 -6.75 0.79 10.65
N PHE A 55 -6.75 1.07 9.34
CA PHE A 55 -6.64 0.07 8.29
C PHE A 55 -5.25 -0.58 8.33
N THR A 56 -5.21 -1.80 8.85
CA THR A 56 -4.02 -2.66 8.86
C THR A 56 -4.38 -4.06 8.37
N ASP A 57 -5.41 -4.12 7.53
CA ASP A 57 -5.99 -5.36 7.05
C ASP A 57 -5.02 -6.09 6.13
N THR A 58 -5.10 -7.42 6.12
CA THR A 58 -4.57 -8.18 4.99
C THR A 58 -5.54 -8.07 3.80
N PRO A 59 -5.12 -8.43 2.56
CA PRO A 59 -6.04 -8.40 1.42
C PRO A 59 -7.30 -9.26 1.66
N ALA A 60 -7.16 -10.38 2.36
CA ALA A 60 -8.29 -11.24 2.70
C ALA A 60 -9.23 -10.60 3.71
N ASP A 61 -8.69 -9.88 4.70
CA ASP A 61 -9.50 -9.15 5.69
C ASP A 61 -10.23 -7.97 5.03
N PHE A 62 -9.57 -7.29 4.08
CA PHE A 62 -10.19 -6.21 3.31
C PHE A 62 -11.41 -6.71 2.50
N VAL A 63 -11.26 -7.83 1.79
CA VAL A 63 -12.38 -8.45 1.06
C VAL A 63 -13.51 -8.85 2.02
N ALA A 64 -13.16 -9.37 3.21
CA ALA A 64 -14.16 -9.69 4.22
C ALA A 64 -14.93 -8.44 4.69
N ARG A 65 -14.26 -7.30 4.89
CA ARG A 65 -14.94 -6.04 5.21
C ARG A 65 -15.82 -5.52 4.07
N LEU A 66 -15.34 -5.62 2.83
CA LEU A 66 -16.13 -5.26 1.65
C LEU A 66 -17.43 -6.08 1.53
N SER A 67 -17.49 -7.28 2.13
CA SER A 67 -18.73 -8.07 2.16
C SER A 67 -19.82 -7.51 3.09
N GLY A 68 -19.52 -6.41 3.78
CA GLY A 68 -20.46 -5.69 4.65
C GLY A 68 -20.47 -6.25 6.07
N GLU A 69 -19.51 -5.84 6.88
CA GLU A 69 -19.43 -6.24 8.30
C GLU A 69 -20.49 -5.58 9.19
N THR A 70 -21.13 -4.49 8.73
CA THR A 70 -22.09 -3.71 9.53
C THR A 70 -23.38 -3.47 8.77
N ASP A 71 -24.49 -3.25 9.47
CA ASP A 71 -25.80 -2.96 8.85
C ASP A 71 -25.77 -1.67 7.98
N ASP A 72 -24.80 -0.78 8.21
CA ASP A 72 -24.66 0.51 7.51
C ASP A 72 -23.71 0.45 6.30
N MET A 73 -22.83 -0.56 6.21
CA MET A 73 -21.94 -0.80 5.07
C MET A 73 -22.42 -2.06 4.33
N PRO A 74 -23.11 -1.92 3.18
CA PRO A 74 -23.62 -3.08 2.44
C PRO A 74 -22.48 -3.90 1.82
N ASP A 75 -22.83 -5.06 1.26
CA ASP A 75 -21.91 -5.89 0.48
C ASP A 75 -21.56 -5.23 -0.85
N PHE A 76 -20.26 -5.02 -1.07
CA PHE A 76 -19.69 -4.44 -2.28
C PHE A 76 -18.86 -5.45 -3.10
N THR A 77 -18.72 -6.70 -2.65
CA THR A 77 -17.78 -7.67 -3.26
C THR A 77 -18.15 -8.06 -4.69
N ASP A 78 -19.43 -7.97 -5.07
CA ASP A 78 -19.92 -8.25 -6.42
C ASP A 78 -19.83 -7.04 -7.38
N PHE A 79 -19.44 -5.85 -6.89
CA PHE A 79 -19.36 -4.62 -7.70
C PHE A 79 -17.99 -4.38 -8.34
N PHE A 80 -16.94 -4.97 -7.76
CA PHE A 80 -15.56 -4.78 -8.17
C PHE A 80 -14.96 -6.09 -8.64
N ASP A 81 -14.13 -6.03 -9.69
CA ASP A 81 -13.32 -7.17 -10.08
C ASP A 81 -12.06 -7.32 -9.19
N PRO A 82 -11.35 -8.47 -9.24
CA PRO A 82 -10.21 -8.72 -8.36
C PRO A 82 -9.09 -7.69 -8.48
N GLU A 83 -8.87 -7.16 -9.68
CA GLU A 83 -7.86 -6.14 -9.95
C GLU A 83 -8.27 -4.79 -9.33
N GLU A 84 -9.54 -4.40 -9.45
CA GLU A 84 -10.09 -3.20 -8.80
C GLU A 84 -10.03 -3.28 -7.26
N ILE A 85 -10.31 -4.46 -6.70
CA ILE A 85 -10.17 -4.72 -5.26
C ILE A 85 -8.72 -4.55 -4.80
N ASP A 86 -7.76 -5.04 -5.59
CA ASP A 86 -6.34 -4.91 -5.29
C ASP A 86 -5.88 -3.44 -5.32
N ALA A 87 -6.34 -2.68 -6.33
CA ALA A 87 -6.08 -1.25 -6.44
C ALA A 87 -6.63 -0.47 -5.24
N LEU A 88 -7.88 -0.72 -4.83
CA LEU A 88 -8.49 -0.13 -3.64
C LEU A 88 -7.70 -0.47 -2.36
N TYR A 89 -7.27 -1.73 -2.21
CA TYR A 89 -6.47 -2.17 -1.07
C TYR A 89 -5.14 -1.43 -0.99
N HIS A 90 -4.41 -1.33 -2.10
CA HIS A 90 -3.14 -0.61 -2.18
C HIS A 90 -3.29 0.87 -1.86
N PHE A 91 -4.31 1.52 -2.44
CA PHE A 91 -4.61 2.92 -2.15
C PHE A 91 -4.87 3.17 -0.66
N LEU A 92 -5.71 2.34 -0.04
CA LEU A 92 -6.04 2.49 1.38
C LEU A 92 -4.82 2.24 2.27
N GLN A 93 -4.02 1.22 1.99
CA GLN A 93 -2.83 0.91 2.78
C GLN A 93 -1.87 2.10 2.85
N VAL A 94 -1.57 2.73 1.71
CA VAL A 94 -0.66 3.89 1.66
C VAL A 94 -1.32 5.13 2.27
N THR A 95 -2.60 5.36 1.98
CA THR A 95 -3.29 6.58 2.42
C THR A 95 -3.49 6.59 3.93
N THR A 96 -3.80 5.45 4.56
CA THR A 96 -4.00 5.39 6.01
C THR A 96 -2.69 5.41 6.80
N GLU A 97 -1.56 5.05 6.19
CA GLU A 97 -0.23 5.23 6.80
C GLU A 97 0.23 6.70 6.79
N ALA A 98 -0.31 7.51 5.87
CA ALA A 98 0.07 8.90 5.69
C ALA A 98 -0.73 9.91 6.55
N ASN A 99 -1.84 9.47 7.17
CA ASN A 99 -2.78 10.30 7.94
C ASN A 99 -2.69 10.03 9.46
#